data_AF-A0A8B6CVV3-F1
#
_entry.id   AF-A0A8B6CVV3-F1
#
_cell.length_a   1.000
_cell.length_b   1.000
_cell.length_c   1.000
_cell.angle_alpha   90.00
_cell.angle_beta   90.00
_cell.angle_gamma   90.00
#
_symmetry.space_group_name_H-M   'P 1'
#
loop_
_entity.id
_entity.type
_entity.pdbx_description
1 polymer ?
#
loop_
_entity_poly.entity_id
_entity_poly.type
_entity_poly.pdbx_seq_one_letter_code
_entity_poly.pdbx_strand_id
1 'polypeptide(L)'
;MASDDKNNLESEGFSVRKDMYNGYTLDTKYQKCENIKKEFEEKLQGAVTKWKSEGIKAVWVKARKNHSEVVPVCTELGFDFHHAQPGYVMLTKWLPDDIENRIPGFANQYL
;
A
#
# COMPACT_ATOMS: atom_id res chain seq x y z
N MET A 1 4.85 -22.98 -3.29
CA MET A 1 4.86 -21.84 -4.24
C MET A 1 3.42 -21.52 -4.54
N ALA A 2 2.75 -20.76 -3.67
CA ALA A 2 1.31 -20.55 -3.75
C ALA A 2 1.01 -19.39 -4.71
N SER A 3 0.35 -19.76 -5.80
CA SER A 3 -0.57 -19.00 -6.64
C SER A 3 -1.19 -17.75 -5.99
N ASP A 4 -0.62 -16.57 -6.25
CA ASP A 4 -1.20 -15.26 -5.90
C ASP A 4 -1.59 -14.41 -7.13
N ASP A 5 -1.48 -14.97 -8.34
CA ASP A 5 -1.53 -14.20 -9.61
C ASP A 5 -2.95 -13.95 -10.18
N LYS A 6 -4.05 -14.01 -9.40
CA LYS A 6 -5.41 -13.93 -10.00
C LYS A 6 -6.42 -12.89 -9.50
N ASN A 7 -6.12 -12.04 -8.52
CA ASN A 7 -7.12 -11.06 -8.01
C ASN A 7 -6.58 -9.63 -7.86
N ASN A 8 -5.84 -9.13 -8.86
CA ASN A 8 -5.51 -7.71 -8.91
C ASN A 8 -6.64 -6.94 -9.60
N LEU A 9 -7.14 -5.92 -8.92
CA LEU A 9 -8.10 -4.94 -9.38
C LEU A 9 -7.33 -3.70 -9.84
N GLU A 10 -7.73 -3.09 -10.94
CA GLU A 10 -7.19 -1.80 -11.35
C GLU A 10 -8.01 -0.68 -10.71
N SER A 11 -7.38 0.22 -9.98
CA SER A 11 -8.02 1.38 -9.34
C SER A 11 -7.06 2.56 -9.34
N GLU A 12 -7.51 3.71 -9.83
CA GLU A 12 -6.73 4.96 -9.88
C GLU A 12 -5.35 4.83 -10.55
N GLY A 13 -5.24 3.94 -11.54
CA GLY A 13 -3.98 3.67 -12.24
C GLY A 13 -3.01 2.76 -11.50
N PHE A 14 -3.44 2.17 -10.38
CA PHE A 14 -2.70 1.17 -9.63
C PHE A 14 -3.35 -0.22 -9.73
N SER A 15 -2.50 -1.23 -9.80
CA SER A 15 -2.90 -2.62 -9.65
C SER A 15 -2.93 -2.94 -8.15
N VAL A 16 -4.13 -3.07 -7.57
CA VAL A 16 -4.36 -3.26 -6.14
C VAL A 16 -5.11 -4.55 -5.85
N ARG A 17 -4.83 -5.18 -4.72
CA ARG A 17 -5.62 -6.30 -4.21
C ARG A 17 -6.51 -5.82 -3.06
N LYS A 18 -7.81 -6.06 -3.17
CA LYS A 18 -8.77 -5.79 -2.08
C LYS A 18 -8.79 -6.93 -1.07
N ASP A 19 -8.74 -6.60 0.22
CA ASP A 19 -8.91 -7.57 1.31
C ASP A 19 -10.36 -7.59 1.85
N MET A 20 -10.65 -8.54 2.75
CA MET A 20 -11.97 -8.73 3.36
C MET A 20 -12.38 -7.63 4.35
N TYR A 21 -11.47 -6.74 4.73
CA TYR A 21 -11.67 -5.63 5.67
C TYR A 21 -11.75 -4.27 4.97
N ASN A 22 -11.92 -4.25 3.64
CA ASN A 22 -11.88 -3.05 2.80
C ASN A 22 -10.52 -2.34 2.84
N GLY A 23 -9.43 -3.09 2.91
CA GLY A 23 -8.09 -2.59 2.64
C GLY A 23 -7.65 -2.85 1.19
N TYR A 24 -6.78 -1.97 0.69
CA TYR A 24 -6.11 -2.13 -0.59
C TYR A 24 -4.63 -2.43 -0.38
N THR A 25 -4.12 -3.45 -1.05
CA THR A 25 -2.68 -3.76 -1.10
C THR A 25 -2.12 -3.47 -2.48
N LEU A 26 -1.14 -2.58 -2.53
CA LEU A 26 -0.34 -2.24 -3.70
C LEU A 26 1.01 -2.94 -3.58
N ASP A 27 1.37 -3.77 -4.56
CA ASP A 27 2.72 -4.32 -4.69
C ASP A 27 3.42 -3.67 -5.88
N THR A 28 4.54 -3.01 -5.59
CA THR A 28 5.35 -2.29 -6.58
C THR A 28 5.85 -3.17 -7.72
N LYS A 29 5.85 -4.51 -7.56
CA LYS A 29 6.16 -5.46 -8.65
C LYS A 29 5.16 -5.39 -9.81
N TYR A 30 3.89 -5.10 -9.53
CA TYR A 30 2.81 -5.15 -10.52
C TYR A 30 2.41 -3.77 -11.07
N GLN A 31 3.13 -2.72 -10.67
CA GLN A 31 2.82 -1.36 -11.10
C GLN A 31 3.52 -1.06 -12.43
N LYS A 32 2.82 -0.42 -13.35
CA LYS A 32 3.32 -0.06 -14.68
C LYS A 32 4.05 1.30 -14.71
N CYS A 33 4.52 1.79 -13.57
CA CYS A 33 5.12 3.12 -13.47
C CYS A 33 6.60 3.05 -13.92
N GLU A 34 6.92 3.63 -15.09
CA GLU A 34 8.30 3.70 -15.59
C GLU A 34 9.12 4.81 -14.90
N ASN A 35 8.47 5.91 -14.51
CA ASN A 35 9.09 7.01 -13.76
C ASN A 35 8.59 7.02 -12.30
N ILE A 36 9.27 6.26 -11.45
CA ILE A 36 8.73 5.76 -10.19
C ILE A 36 8.54 6.83 -9.11
N LYS A 37 9.25 7.97 -9.13
CA LYS A 37 9.13 8.93 -8.02
C LYS A 37 7.97 9.90 -8.20
N LYS A 38 8.04 10.76 -9.21
CA LYS A 38 7.11 11.89 -9.37
C LYS A 38 5.71 11.45 -9.81
N GLU A 39 5.62 10.54 -10.78
CA GLU A 39 4.31 10.05 -11.23
C GLU A 39 3.62 9.23 -10.15
N PHE A 40 4.38 8.47 -9.37
CA PHE A 40 3.83 7.67 -8.29
C PHE A 40 3.29 8.56 -7.16
N GLU A 41 3.99 9.63 -6.81
CA GLU A 41 3.56 10.60 -5.80
C GLU A 41 2.20 11.23 -6.17
N GLU A 42 2.13 11.85 -7.35
CA GLU A 42 0.91 12.53 -7.82
C GLU A 42 -0.27 11.55 -7.95
N LYS A 43 -0.03 10.36 -8.51
CA LYS A 43 -1.04 9.31 -8.64
C LYS A 43 -1.49 8.78 -7.26
N LEU A 44 -0.56 8.51 -6.36
CA LEU A 44 -0.86 7.95 -5.03
C LEU A 44 -1.64 8.95 -4.18
N GLN A 45 -1.31 10.24 -4.26
CA GLN A 45 -2.06 11.29 -3.54
C GLN A 45 -3.53 11.35 -4.01
N GLY A 46 -3.76 11.34 -5.33
CA GLY A 46 -5.11 11.28 -5.90
C GLY A 46 -5.84 10.00 -5.52
N ALA A 47 -5.16 8.86 -5.62
CA ALA A 47 -5.71 7.55 -5.29
C ALA A 47 -6.14 7.46 -3.83
N VAL A 48 -5.29 7.88 -2.88
CA VAL A 48 -5.61 7.88 -1.44
C VAL A 48 -6.84 8.71 -1.14
N THR A 49 -6.98 9.87 -1.78
CA THR A 49 -8.16 10.75 -1.60
C THR A 49 -9.43 10.07 -2.09
N LYS A 50 -9.38 9.44 -3.26
CA LYS A 50 -10.52 8.73 -3.82
C LYS A 50 -10.88 7.47 -3.03
N TRP A 51 -9.90 6.65 -2.68
CA TRP A 51 -10.10 5.45 -1.86
C TRP A 51 -10.73 5.77 -0.51
N LYS A 52 -10.33 6.89 0.12
CA LYS A 52 -10.99 7.38 1.33
C LYS A 52 -12.47 7.67 1.11
N SER A 53 -12.84 8.31 0.00
CA SER A 53 -14.24 8.58 -0.36
C SER A 53 -15.04 7.31 -0.71
N GLU A 54 -14.38 6.27 -1.20
CA GLU A 54 -14.96 4.95 -1.51
C GLU A 54 -15.13 4.06 -0.26
N GLY A 55 -14.71 4.54 0.91
CA GLY A 55 -14.81 3.80 2.17
C GLY A 55 -13.73 2.72 2.35
N ILE A 56 -12.61 2.83 1.62
CA ILE A 56 -11.41 2.02 1.86
C ILE A 56 -10.82 2.44 3.20
N LYS A 57 -10.47 1.45 4.03
CA LYS A 57 -10.05 1.68 5.40
C LYS A 57 -8.53 1.72 5.56
N ALA A 58 -7.85 0.80 4.91
CA ALA A 58 -6.40 0.65 4.99
C ALA A 58 -5.78 0.59 3.60
N VAL A 59 -4.61 1.20 3.44
CA VAL A 59 -3.80 1.04 2.24
C VAL A 59 -2.46 0.47 2.66
N TRP A 60 -2.06 -0.61 2.01
CA TRP A 60 -0.81 -1.31 2.22
C TRP A 60 0.06 -1.13 0.98
N VAL A 61 1.31 -0.71 1.17
CA VAL A 61 2.28 -0.57 0.08
C VAL A 61 3.44 -1.53 0.34
N LYS A 62 3.57 -2.53 -0.53
CA LYS A 62 4.71 -3.44 -0.58
C LYS A 62 5.77 -2.86 -1.52
N ALA A 63 6.66 -2.06 -0.96
CA ALA A 63 7.80 -1.48 -1.66
C ALA A 63 8.92 -2.53 -1.77
N ARG A 64 9.14 -3.05 -2.97
CA ARG A 64 10.22 -4.00 -3.27
C ARG A 64 11.56 -3.25 -3.26
N LYS A 65 12.65 -3.96 -2.97
CA LYS A 65 14.00 -3.39 -2.90
C LYS A 65 14.38 -2.56 -4.14
N ASN A 66 13.98 -3.02 -5.33
CA ASN A 66 14.30 -2.34 -6.60
C ASN A 66 13.48 -1.05 -6.83
N HIS A 67 12.44 -0.83 -6.02
CA HIS A 67 11.56 0.35 -6.08
C HIS A 67 11.57 1.09 -4.73
N SER A 68 12.69 1.02 -4.00
CA SER A 68 12.80 1.62 -2.66
C SER A 68 12.64 3.15 -2.65
N GLU A 69 12.79 3.80 -3.79
CA GLU A 69 12.56 5.23 -4.01
C GLU A 69 11.11 5.68 -3.78
N VAL A 70 10.14 4.76 -3.73
CA VAL A 70 8.75 5.08 -3.35
C VAL A 70 8.57 5.22 -1.84
N VAL A 71 9.52 4.72 -1.04
CA VAL A 71 9.41 4.72 0.42
C VAL A 71 9.33 6.16 0.96
N PRO A 72 10.24 7.09 0.59
CA PRO A 72 10.11 8.50 0.99
C PRO A 72 8.77 9.12 0.59
N VAL A 73 8.30 8.85 -0.63
CA VAL A 73 7.01 9.35 -1.14
C VAL A 73 5.84 8.86 -0.28
N CYS A 74 5.84 7.57 0.06
CA CYS A 74 4.81 7.01 0.94
C CYS A 74 4.87 7.66 2.34
N THR A 75 6.06 7.85 2.91
CA THR A 75 6.20 8.47 4.24
C THR A 75 5.75 9.93 4.25
N GLU A 76 6.04 10.70 3.20
CA GLU A 76 5.59 12.09 3.04
C GLU A 76 4.06 12.18 2.92
N LEU A 77 3.44 11.18 2.28
CA LEU A 77 1.98 11.02 2.23
C LEU A 77 1.37 10.45 3.53
N GLY A 78 2.18 10.28 4.58
CA GLY A 78 1.76 9.83 5.90
C GLY A 78 1.41 8.36 5.97
N PHE A 79 2.08 7.52 5.18
CA PHE A 79 2.18 6.08 5.46
C PHE A 79 3.25 5.85 6.52
N ASP A 80 3.09 4.80 7.31
CA ASP A 80 4.06 4.37 8.31
C ASP A 80 4.57 2.96 8.00
N PHE A 81 5.73 2.61 8.56
CA PHE A 81 6.31 1.28 8.44
C PHE A 81 5.53 0.26 9.25
N HIS A 82 5.16 -0.86 8.62
CA HIS A 82 4.48 -1.96 9.30
C HIS A 82 5.36 -3.19 9.48
N HIS A 83 6.17 -3.59 8.50
CA HIS A 83 7.22 -4.61 8.69
C HIS A 83 8.18 -4.60 7.50
N ALA A 84 9.32 -5.27 7.66
CA ALA A 84 10.29 -5.47 6.57
C ALA A 84 10.73 -6.93 6.51
N GLN A 85 11.06 -7.40 5.31
CA GLN A 85 11.69 -8.69 5.07
C GLN A 85 12.80 -8.52 4.02
N PRO A 86 13.73 -9.48 3.88
CA PRO A 86 14.69 -9.45 2.78
C PRO A 86 13.99 -9.23 1.43
N GLY A 87 14.30 -8.11 0.78
CA GLY A 87 13.77 -7.77 -0.54
C GLY A 87 12.54 -6.86 -0.59
N TYR A 88 11.91 -6.51 0.54
CA TYR A 88 10.83 -5.51 0.55
C TYR A 88 10.56 -4.90 1.94
N VAL A 89 9.91 -3.74 1.94
CA VAL A 89 9.28 -3.14 3.13
C VAL A 89 7.78 -3.01 2.91
N MET A 90 6.99 -3.26 3.95
CA MET A 90 5.56 -3.04 3.97
C MET A 90 5.27 -1.74 4.71
N LEU A 91 4.60 -0.81 4.03
CA LEU A 91 4.06 0.40 4.62
C LEU A 91 2.53 0.31 4.71
N THR A 92 1.94 1.04 5.63
CA THR A 92 0.50 1.07 5.82
C THR A 92 -0.01 2.47 6.14
N LYS A 93 -1.24 2.76 5.73
CA LYS A 93 -1.96 3.98 6.07
C LYS A 93 -3.42 3.66 6.36
N TRP A 94 -3.89 4.09 7.53
CA TRP A 94 -5.31 4.13 7.84
C TRP A 94 -5.93 5.39 7.24
N LEU A 95 -7.04 5.26 6.52
CA LEU A 95 -7.71 6.38 5.83
C LEU A 95 -8.83 7.05 6.62
N PRO A 96 -9.67 6.32 7.39
CA PRO A 96 -10.74 6.91 8.18
C PRO A 96 -10.19 7.81 9.30
N ASP A 97 -10.79 8.99 9.47
CA ASP A 97 -10.48 9.89 10.60
C ASP A 97 -11.43 9.66 11.79
N ASP A 98 -12.60 9.08 11.51
CA ASP A 98 -13.73 8.90 12.43
C ASP A 98 -13.78 7.50 13.08
N ILE A 99 -12.99 6.56 12.56
CA ILE A 99 -12.91 5.18 13.05
C ILE A 99 -11.51 4.92 13.56
N GLU A 100 -11.43 4.34 14.77
CA GLU A 100 -10.18 3.89 15.37
C GLU A 100 -9.39 2.97 14.42
N ASN A 101 -8.09 3.18 14.37
CA ASN A 101 -7.19 2.38 13.55
C ASN A 101 -7.17 0.93 14.03
N ARG A 102 -7.62 0.01 13.16
CA ARG A 102 -7.66 -1.44 13.42
C ARG A 102 -6.54 -2.21 12.74
N ILE A 103 -5.55 -1.51 12.18
CA ILE A 103 -4.33 -2.14 11.68
C ILE A 103 -3.61 -2.73 12.91
N PRO A 104 -3.25 -4.01 12.89
CA PRO A 104 -2.48 -4.61 13.97
C PRO A 104 -1.18 -3.81 14.16
N GLY A 105 -0.91 -3.35 15.37
CA GLY A 105 0.33 -2.63 15.70
C GLY A 105 1.54 -3.55 15.86
N PHE A 106 1.76 -4.50 14.93
CA PHE A 106 2.79 -5.56 14.90
C PHE A 106 2.46 -6.86 15.67
N ALA A 107 2.79 -8.01 15.07
CA ALA A 107 2.83 -9.31 15.75
C ALA A 107 4.27 -9.58 16.23
N ASN A 108 4.57 -9.18 17.46
CA ASN A 108 5.92 -9.30 18.04
C ASN A 108 6.23 -10.67 18.65
N GLN A 109 5.36 -11.67 18.42
CA GLN A 109 5.55 -13.01 19.00
C GLN A 109 6.32 -13.89 18.01
N TYR A 110 7.59 -14.14 18.32
CA TYR A 110 8.32 -15.30 17.84
C TYR A 110 7.67 -16.53 18.50
N LEU A 111 7.10 -17.45 17.72
CA LEU A 111 6.72 -18.79 18.19
C LEU A 111 7.93 -19.72 18.17
#